data_AF-A0A523RM96-F1
#
_entry.id   AF-A0A523RM96-F1
#
_cell.length_a   1.000
_cell.length_b   1.000
_cell.length_c   1.000
_cell.angle_alpha   90.00
_cell.angle_beta   90.00
_cell.angle_gamma   90.00
#
_symmetry.space_group_name_H-M   'P 1'
#
loop_
_entity.id
_entity.type
_entity.pdbx_description
1 polymer ?
#
loop_
_entity_poly.entity_id
_entity_poly.type
_entity_poly.pdbx_seq_one_letter_code
_entity_poly.pdbx_strand_id
1 'polypeptide(L)'
;MQNTSISFEVFEKKIMGKLLYGSNHILPILRKQYEKAQIKNRKFTGVGFFTDFIVPKDVPRLPNLKSFHLGNVAGKINGTDIGLVLFIKDGVLNFLEGYTFGDDPWPDKIINYELWHTNYDQQKK
;
A
#
# COMPACT_ATOMS: atom_id res chain seq x y z
N MET A 1 -4.96 -8.93 -30.26
CA MET A 1 -4.88 -9.49 -28.90
C MET A 1 -5.59 -8.50 -27.98
N GLN A 2 -6.68 -8.89 -27.32
CA GLN A 2 -7.34 -8.01 -26.35
C GLN A 2 -6.48 -8.01 -25.07
N ASN A 3 -5.84 -6.88 -24.75
CA ASN A 3 -5.16 -6.71 -23.47
C ASN A 3 -6.23 -6.61 -22.38
N THR A 4 -6.44 -7.69 -21.63
CA THR A 4 -7.31 -7.68 -20.46
C THR A 4 -6.66 -6.82 -19.37
N SER A 5 -7.37 -5.81 -18.88
CA SER A 5 -6.89 -4.96 -17.77
C SER A 5 -6.86 -5.74 -16.46
N ILE A 6 -5.84 -5.50 -15.64
CA ILE A 6 -5.70 -6.01 -14.27
C ILE A 6 -6.67 -5.22 -13.38
N SER A 7 -7.44 -5.92 -12.54
CA SER A 7 -8.33 -5.21 -11.61
C SER A 7 -7.51 -4.50 -10.52
N PHE A 8 -8.04 -3.39 -10.03
CA PHE A 8 -7.39 -2.62 -8.99
C PHE A 8 -7.13 -3.46 -7.72
N GLU A 9 -8.06 -4.32 -7.33
CA GLU A 9 -7.93 -5.18 -6.14
C GLU A 9 -6.79 -6.19 -6.26
N VAL A 10 -6.54 -6.70 -7.48
CA VAL A 10 -5.40 -7.60 -7.72
C VAL A 10 -4.10 -6.83 -7.59
N PHE A 11 -4.04 -5.61 -8.15
CA PHE A 11 -2.87 -4.75 -8.04
C PHE A 11 -2.61 -4.29 -6.59
N GLU A 12 -3.65 -3.86 -5.87
CA GLU A 12 -3.60 -3.48 -4.46
C GLU A 12 -3.04 -4.61 -3.58
N LYS A 13 -3.48 -5.85 -3.80
CA LYS A 13 -2.92 -7.02 -3.11
C LYS A 13 -1.43 -7.21 -3.39
N LYS A 14 -0.96 -6.91 -4.60
CA LYS A 14 0.45 -7.01 -4.98
C LYS A 14 1.28 -5.91 -4.32
N ILE A 15 0.74 -4.70 -4.23
CA ILE A 15 1.31 -3.59 -3.45
C ILE A 15 1.49 -4.01 -1.99
N MET A 16 0.42 -4.48 -1.34
CA MET A 16 0.45 -4.90 0.06
C MET A 16 1.44 -6.04 0.29
N GLY A 17 1.50 -7.01 -0.62
CA GLY A 17 2.49 -8.09 -0.59
C GLY A 17 3.94 -7.57 -0.62
N LYS A 18 4.21 -6.54 -1.43
CA LYS A 18 5.54 -5.93 -1.56
C LYS A 18 5.91 -5.08 -0.34
N LEU A 19 5.00 -4.23 0.13
CA LEU A 19 5.17 -3.39 1.33
C LEU A 19 5.39 -4.23 2.59
N LEU A 20 4.71 -5.38 2.68
CA LEU A 20 4.83 -6.29 3.81
C LEU A 20 5.89 -7.38 3.60
N TYR A 21 6.71 -7.33 2.54
CA TYR A 21 7.78 -8.30 2.30
C TYR A 21 9.03 -7.99 3.15
N GLY A 22 9.73 -9.02 3.62
CA GLY A 22 10.97 -8.90 4.41
C GLY A 22 10.95 -9.64 5.76
N SER A 23 12.00 -9.49 6.56
CA SER A 23 12.21 -10.24 7.81
C SER A 23 12.18 -9.38 9.08
N ASN A 24 11.91 -8.08 8.98
CA ASN A 24 11.79 -7.21 10.15
C ASN A 24 10.71 -7.75 11.12
N HIS A 25 11.01 -7.74 12.42
CA HIS A 25 10.18 -8.29 13.50
C HIS A 25 8.73 -7.77 13.54
N ILE A 26 8.45 -6.57 13.00
CA ILE A 26 7.07 -6.04 12.91
C ILE A 26 6.25 -6.66 11.77
N LEU A 27 6.89 -7.10 10.69
CA LEU A 27 6.22 -7.52 9.45
C LEU A 27 5.34 -8.77 9.63
N PRO A 28 5.75 -9.80 10.40
CA PRO A 28 4.85 -10.93 10.69
C PRO A 28 3.55 -10.51 11.37
N ILE A 29 3.57 -9.49 12.23
CA ILE A 29 2.36 -8.98 12.88
C ILE A 29 1.48 -8.23 11.87
N LEU A 30 2.08 -7.34 11.07
CA LEU A 30 1.36 -6.60 10.04
C LEU A 30 0.73 -7.50 8.96
N ARG A 31 1.37 -8.62 8.61
CA ARG A 31 0.78 -9.64 7.72
C ARG A 31 -0.47 -10.28 8.32
N LYS A 32 -0.41 -10.69 9.60
CA LYS A 32 -1.59 -11.21 10.32
C LYS A 32 -2.72 -10.18 10.38
N GLN A 33 -2.38 -8.90 10.53
CA GLN A 33 -3.36 -7.82 10.44
C GLN A 33 -3.99 -7.74 9.06
N TYR A 34 -3.18 -7.73 8.00
CA TYR A 34 -3.69 -7.67 6.63
C TYR A 34 -4.58 -8.86 6.27
N GLU A 35 -4.20 -10.08 6.68
CA GLU A 35 -4.98 -11.32 6.46
C GLU A 35 -6.37 -11.27 7.09
N LYS A 36 -6.55 -10.50 8.17
CA LYS A 36 -7.81 -10.39 8.93
C LYS A 36 -8.52 -9.06 8.76
N ALA A 37 -7.86 -8.08 8.14
CA ALA A 37 -8.41 -6.76 7.93
C ALA A 37 -9.56 -6.81 6.93
N GLN A 38 -10.55 -5.95 7.15
CA GLN A 38 -11.56 -5.64 6.16
C GLN A 38 -11.22 -4.32 5.48
N ILE A 39 -11.54 -4.22 4.20
CA ILE A 39 -11.46 -2.95 3.49
C ILE A 39 -12.73 -2.18 3.80
N LYS A 40 -12.58 -1.04 4.48
CA LYS A 40 -13.68 -0.15 4.83
C LYS A 40 -14.14 0.65 3.62
N ASN A 41 -13.17 1.19 2.88
CA ASN A 41 -13.43 2.09 1.76
C ASN A 41 -12.23 2.13 0.81
N ARG A 42 -12.50 2.47 -0.46
CA ARG A 42 -11.51 2.91 -1.43
C ARG A 42 -11.93 4.26 -1.99
N LYS A 43 -11.02 5.22 -2.01
CA LYS A 43 -11.27 6.57 -2.53
C LYS A 43 -10.22 6.93 -3.56
N PHE A 44 -10.62 7.18 -4.79
CA PHE A 44 -9.76 7.76 -5.83
C PHE A 44 -9.87 9.28 -5.83
N THR A 45 -8.76 9.96 -6.05
CA THR A 45 -8.68 11.44 -6.02
C THR A 45 -8.39 12.06 -7.39
N GLY A 46 -8.22 11.23 -8.42
CA GLY A 46 -7.76 11.64 -9.76
C GLY A 46 -6.24 11.51 -9.94
N VAL A 47 -5.46 11.77 -8.89
CA VAL A 47 -3.97 11.63 -8.88
C VAL A 47 -3.49 10.50 -7.97
N GLY A 48 -4.42 9.72 -7.43
CA GLY A 48 -4.09 8.68 -6.47
C GLY A 48 -5.32 8.01 -5.89
N PHE A 49 -5.07 7.22 -4.85
CA PHE A 49 -6.10 6.57 -4.08
C PHE A 49 -5.73 6.40 -2.60
N PHE A 50 -6.76 6.17 -1.80
CA PHE A 50 -6.67 5.69 -0.43
C PHE A 50 -7.49 4.41 -0.26
N THR A 51 -6.93 3.42 0.44
CA THR A 51 -7.65 2.23 0.91
C THR A 51 -7.62 2.18 2.42
N ASP A 52 -8.78 2.37 3.04
CA ASP A 52 -8.94 2.33 4.50
C ASP A 52 -9.16 0.89 4.99
N PHE A 53 -8.44 0.51 6.04
CA PHE A 53 -8.55 -0.81 6.67
C PHE A 53 -9.26 -0.75 8.02
N ILE A 54 -10.00 -1.81 8.35
CA ILE A 54 -10.47 -2.11 9.69
C ILE A 54 -9.81 -3.40 10.15
N VAL A 55 -8.99 -3.31 11.20
CA VAL A 55 -8.35 -4.47 11.84
C VAL A 55 -9.17 -4.92 13.04
N PRO A 56 -9.65 -6.18 13.09
CA PRO A 56 -10.40 -6.71 14.23
C PRO A 56 -9.64 -6.61 15.58
N LYS A 57 -10.39 -6.53 16.68
CA LYS A 57 -9.80 -6.32 18.02
C LYS A 57 -9.01 -7.53 18.53
N ASP A 58 -9.38 -8.73 18.12
CA ASP A 58 -8.73 -10.01 18.45
C ASP A 58 -7.41 -10.25 17.70
N VAL A 59 -7.08 -9.42 16.71
CA VAL A 59 -5.84 -9.52 15.95
C VAL A 59 -4.67 -8.85 16.70
N PRO A 60 -3.46 -9.46 16.73
CA PRO A 60 -2.31 -8.88 17.41
C PRO A 60 -1.97 -7.46 16.93
N ARG A 61 -1.62 -6.59 17.87
CA ARG A 61 -1.15 -5.21 17.64
C ARG A 61 0.36 -5.14 17.77
N LEU A 62 0.99 -4.18 17.12
CA LEU A 62 2.40 -3.91 17.34
C LEU A 62 2.64 -3.44 18.78
N PRO A 63 3.77 -3.83 19.39
CA PRO A 63 4.12 -3.37 20.73
C PRO A 63 4.31 -1.85 20.75
N ASN A 64 4.04 -1.23 21.90
CA ASN A 64 4.14 0.21 22.14
C ASN A 64 3.19 1.10 21.32
N LEU A 65 2.25 0.53 20.55
CA LEU A 65 1.21 1.24 19.80
C LEU A 65 1.73 2.44 18.98
N LYS A 66 2.95 2.33 18.43
CA LYS A 66 3.54 3.42 17.65
C LYS A 66 2.80 3.62 16.33
N SER A 67 2.69 4.89 15.92
CA SER A 67 2.23 5.28 14.59
C SER A 67 3.43 5.61 13.71
N PHE A 68 3.45 5.06 12.50
CA PHE A 68 4.53 5.23 11.51
C PHE A 68 4.00 4.87 10.12
N HIS A 69 4.85 4.92 9.10
CA HIS A 69 4.49 4.49 7.75
C HIS A 69 5.59 3.66 7.11
N LEU A 70 5.21 2.81 6.15
CA LEU A 70 6.12 2.11 5.25
C LEU A 70 6.01 2.77 3.87
N GLY A 71 7.04 3.52 3.47
CA GLY A 71 7.11 4.22 2.18
C GLY A 71 8.25 3.75 1.28
N ASN A 72 8.73 2.52 1.47
CA ASN A 72 9.90 1.99 0.76
C ASN A 72 9.53 1.17 -0.50
N VAL A 73 8.35 1.41 -1.09
CA VAL A 73 7.91 0.78 -2.32
C VAL A 73 7.45 1.86 -3.30
N ALA A 74 7.90 1.73 -4.53
CA ALA A 74 7.46 2.55 -5.66
C ALA A 74 7.10 1.65 -6.83
N GLY A 75 6.52 2.24 -7.86
CA GLY A 75 6.12 1.49 -9.04
C GLY A 75 5.93 2.36 -10.27
N LYS A 76 5.54 1.68 -11.34
CA LYS A 76 5.11 2.31 -12.60
C LYS A 76 3.86 1.60 -13.08
N ILE A 77 2.84 2.34 -13.50
CA ILE A 77 1.60 1.80 -14.11
C ILE A 77 1.45 2.39 -15.50
N ASN A 78 1.43 1.56 -16.54
CA ASN A 78 1.33 1.99 -17.93
C ASN A 78 2.33 3.10 -18.34
N GLY A 79 3.50 3.15 -17.71
CA GLY A 79 4.48 4.22 -17.93
C GLY A 79 4.50 5.32 -16.85
N THR A 80 3.41 5.53 -16.13
CA THR A 80 3.27 6.57 -15.08
C THR A 80 3.92 6.12 -13.78
N ASP A 81 4.84 6.93 -13.25
CA ASP A 81 5.50 6.66 -11.97
C ASP A 81 4.57 6.90 -10.79
N ILE A 82 4.64 6.02 -9.78
CA ILE A 82 3.82 6.07 -8.58
C ILE A 82 4.62 5.85 -7.30
N GLY A 83 4.20 6.52 -6.23
CA GLY A 83 4.64 6.26 -4.87
C GLY A 83 3.57 5.52 -4.06
N LEU A 84 4.01 4.71 -3.10
CA LEU A 84 3.13 3.86 -2.29
C LEU A 84 3.52 3.96 -0.82
N VAL A 85 2.55 4.27 0.04
CA VAL A 85 2.78 4.46 1.48
C VAL A 85 1.70 3.73 2.28
N LEU A 86 2.10 2.80 3.13
CA LEU A 86 1.20 2.15 4.09
C LEU A 86 1.32 2.84 5.45
N PHE A 87 0.23 3.40 5.93
CA PHE A 87 0.17 4.04 7.24
C PHE A 87 -0.27 3.05 8.32
N ILE A 88 0.47 3.07 9.43
CA ILE A 88 0.20 2.31 10.64
C ILE A 88 -0.15 3.32 11.73
N LYS A 89 -1.29 3.11 12.39
CA LYS A 89 -1.78 3.95 13.47
C LYS A 89 -2.06 3.09 14.69
N ASP A 90 -1.56 3.50 15.85
CA ASP A 90 -1.78 2.81 17.13
C ASP A 90 -1.47 1.31 17.05
N GLY A 91 -0.39 0.97 16.34
CA GLY A 91 0.07 -0.40 16.15
C GLY A 91 -0.78 -1.28 15.22
N VAL A 92 -1.70 -0.71 14.44
CA VAL A 92 -2.50 -1.43 13.43
C VAL A 92 -2.46 -0.76 12.05
N LEU A 93 -2.70 -1.55 11.00
CA LEU A 93 -2.94 -1.01 9.64
C LEU A 93 -4.05 0.04 9.67
N ASN A 94 -3.78 1.21 9.09
CA ASN A 94 -4.72 2.31 9.00
C ASN A 94 -5.23 2.46 7.56
N PHE A 95 -4.38 2.95 6.65
CA PHE A 95 -4.71 3.04 5.23
C PHE A 95 -3.48 2.88 4.35
N LEU A 96 -3.70 2.42 3.12
CA LEU A 96 -2.73 2.47 2.02
C LEU A 96 -3.01 3.71 1.17
N GLU A 97 -1.95 4.45 0.85
CA GLU A 97 -1.97 5.54 -0.12
C GLU A 97 -1.15 5.14 -1.35
N GLY A 98 -1.68 5.43 -2.53
CA GLY A 98 -0.93 5.44 -3.77
C GLY A 98 -1.13 6.78 -4.46
N TYR A 99 -0.03 7.36 -4.97
CA TYR A 99 -0.05 8.66 -5.62
C TYR A 99 0.83 8.66 -6.88
N THR A 100 0.48 9.47 -7.86
CA THR A 100 1.33 9.85 -8.99
C THR A 100 2.15 11.09 -8.64
N PHE A 101 3.20 11.38 -9.43
CA PHE A 101 4.01 12.57 -9.23
C PHE A 101 3.49 13.75 -10.05
N GLY A 102 3.54 14.96 -9.47
CA GLY A 102 3.03 16.16 -10.12
C GLY A 102 1.52 16.11 -10.32
N ASP A 103 1.06 16.47 -11.52
CA ASP A 103 -0.37 16.49 -11.90
C ASP A 103 -0.76 15.29 -12.78
N ASP A 104 0.10 14.28 -12.91
CA ASP A 104 -0.20 13.10 -13.72
C ASP A 104 -1.43 12.37 -13.14
N PRO A 105 -2.43 12.00 -13.96
CA PRO A 105 -3.59 11.31 -13.44
C PRO A 105 -3.26 9.85 -13.08
N TRP A 106 -3.93 9.34 -12.05
CA TRP A 106 -3.94 7.91 -11.78
C TRP A 106 -4.62 7.17 -12.94
N PRO A 107 -4.00 6.12 -13.51
CA PRO A 107 -4.56 5.47 -14.70
C PRO A 107 -5.93 4.81 -14.44
N ASP A 108 -6.90 5.06 -15.31
CA ASP A 108 -8.25 4.45 -15.26
C ASP A 108 -8.24 2.92 -15.41
N LYS A 109 -7.21 2.39 -16.08
CA LYS A 109 -7.01 0.96 -16.31
C LYS A 109 -5.57 0.59 -16.05
N ILE A 110 -5.34 -0.55 -15.41
CA ILE A 110 -4.01 -1.11 -15.22
C ILE A 110 -3.78 -2.16 -16.31
N ILE A 111 -2.94 -1.84 -17.29
CA ILE A 111 -2.60 -2.76 -18.39
C ILE A 111 -1.30 -3.50 -18.06
N ASN A 112 -0.32 -2.75 -17.55
CA ASN A 112 0.95 -3.28 -17.06
C ASN A 112 1.37 -2.48 -15.83
N TYR A 113 2.13 -3.13 -14.94
CA TYR A 113 2.75 -2.46 -13.82
C TYR A 113 4.08 -3.12 -13.43
N GLU A 114 4.92 -2.33 -12.78
CA GLU A 114 6.15 -2.78 -12.13
C GLU A 114 6.17 -2.24 -10.69
N LEU A 115 6.68 -3.04 -9.75
CA LEU A 115 6.82 -2.67 -8.33
C LEU A 115 8.21 -3.04 -7.83
N TRP A 116 8.89 -2.09 -7.18
CA TRP A 116 10.21 -2.29 -6.61
C TRP A 116 10.34 -1.69 -5.21
N HIS A 117 11.27 -2.22 -4.43
CA HIS A 117 11.68 -1.59 -3.18
C HIS A 117 12.63 -0.45 -3.48
N THR A 118 12.42 0.68 -2.83
CA THR A 118 13.30 1.86 -2.97
C THR A 118 14.36 1.85 -1.87
N ASN A 119 15.57 2.30 -2.21
CA ASN A 119 16.63 2.55 -1.23
C ASN A 119 16.48 3.92 -0.53
N TYR A 120 15.35 4.60 -0.68
CA TYR A 120 15.10 5.86 0.03
C TYR A 120 15.02 5.58 1.53
N ASP A 121 16.06 6.03 2.24
CA ASP A 121 16.10 6.04 3.70
C ASP A 121 14.86 6.77 4.23
N GLN A 122 14.10 6.09 5.08
CA GLN A 122 13.07 6.69 5.92
C GLN A 122 13.74 7.52 7.02
N GLN A 123 14.44 8.58 6.63
CA GLN A 123 14.96 9.59 7.54
C GLN A 123 14.85 10.96 6.88
N LYS A 124 13.67 11.58 6.94
CA LYS A 124 13.59 13.00 7.23
C LYS A 124 12.49 13.23 8.27
N LYS A 125 12.93 13.95 9.29
CA LYS A 125 12.33 14.22 10.60
C LYS A 125 10.92 14.78 10.53
#